data_AF-A0A3B8WVR3-F1
#
_entry.id   AF-A0A3B8WVR3-F1
#
_cell.length_a   1.000
_cell.length_b   1.000
_cell.length_c   1.000
_cell.angle_alpha   90.00
_cell.angle_beta   90.00
_cell.angle_gamma   90.00
#
_symmetry.space_group_name_H-M   'P 1'
#
loop_
_entity.id
_entity.type
_entity.pdbx_description
1 polymer ?
#
loop_
_entity_poly.entity_id
_entity_poly.type
_entity_poly.pdbx_seq_one_letter_code
_entity_poly.pdbx_strand_id
1 'polypeptide(L)' 'VHAATLPNGQKVVVKVLRPGIEKVIRQDLGLMYLMAGLLEKYWSEGKRLHPVEVVADYDSTIHDELDLQREAANASQLR' A
#
# COMPACT_ATOMS: atom_id res chain seq x y z
N VAL A 1 -9.23 -6.64 8.63
CA VAL A 1 -10.18 -7.66 8.13
C VAL A 1 -11.02 -8.15 9.28
N HIS A 2 -12.30 -8.46 9.04
CA HIS A 2 -13.25 -8.87 10.07
C HIS A 2 -14.10 -10.04 9.59
N ALA A 3 -14.35 -11.03 10.46
CA ALA A 3 -15.31 -12.08 10.16
C ALA A 3 -16.74 -11.55 10.32
N ALA A 4 -17.64 -11.95 9.41
CA ALA A 4 -19.05 -11.56 9.45
C ALA A 4 -19.95 -12.68 8.91
N THR A 5 -21.26 -12.52 9.09
CA THR A 5 -22.29 -13.40 8.55
C THR A 5 -23.30 -12.58 7.77
N LEU A 6 -23.57 -12.96 6.53
CA LEU A 6 -24.58 -12.31 5.68
C LEU A 6 -26.00 -12.66 6.14
N PRO A 7 -27.02 -11.88 5.74
CA PRO A 7 -28.42 -12.14 6.13
C PRO A 7 -28.95 -13.53 5.72
N ASN A 8 -28.35 -14.15 4.70
CA ASN A 8 -28.67 -15.50 4.24
C ASN A 8 -27.94 -16.61 5.03
N GLY A 9 -27.18 -16.28 6.08
CA GLY A 9 -26.42 -17.22 6.91
C GLY A 9 -25.00 -17.53 6.42
N GLN A 10 -24.57 -16.98 5.28
CA GLN A 10 -23.24 -17.24 4.72
C GLN A 10 -22.13 -16.55 5.53
N LYS A 11 -21.08 -17.30 5.90
CA LYS A 11 -19.88 -16.74 6.55
C LYS A 11 -18.99 -16.03 5.52
N VAL A 12 -18.57 -14.80 5.84
CA VAL A 12 -17.75 -13.96 4.96
C VAL A 12 -16.63 -13.26 5.74
N VAL A 13 -15.62 -12.78 5.02
CA VAL A 13 -14.58 -11.90 5.55
C VAL A 13 -14.75 -10.52 4.91
N VAL A 14 -14.80 -9.48 5.74
CA VAL A 14 -14.95 -8.08 5.32
C VAL A 14 -13.62 -7.35 5.51
N LYS A 15 -13.03 -6.88 4.41
CA LYS A 15 -11.89 -5.95 4.42
C LYS A 15 -12.44 -4.52 4.37
N VAL A 16 -11.97 -3.68 5.28
CA VAL A 16 -12.42 -2.29 5.41
C VAL A 16 -11.19 -1.40 5.43
N LEU A 17 -11.20 -0.32 4.65
CA LEU A 17 -10.16 0.69 4.68
C LEU A 17 -10.37 1.61 5.88
N ARG A 18 -9.28 1.99 6.54
CA ARG A 18 -9.33 2.95 7.63
C ARG A 18 -9.76 4.32 7.07
N PRO A 19 -10.74 5.01 7.68
CA PRO A 19 -11.10 6.36 7.27
C PRO A 19 -9.89 7.31 7.32
N GLY A 20 -9.71 8.11 6.27
CA GLY A 20 -8.64 9.11 6.18
C GLY A 20 -7.23 8.54 5.98
N ILE A 21 -7.09 7.25 5.63
CA ILE A 21 -5.78 6.60 5.46
C ILE A 21 -4.91 7.25 4.37
N GLU A 22 -5.52 7.77 3.30
CA GLU A 22 -4.81 8.45 2.20
C GLU A 22 -3.95 9.62 2.68
N LYS A 23 -4.44 10.39 3.67
CA LYS A 23 -3.69 11.52 4.22
C LYS A 23 -2.46 11.04 4.98
N VAL A 24 -2.58 9.93 5.71
CA VAL A 24 -1.49 9.31 6.47
C VAL A 24 -0.45 8.76 5.49
N ILE A 25 -0.88 7.98 4.49
CA ILE A 25 -0.01 7.42 3.44
C ILE A 25 0.78 8.53 2.74
N ARG A 26 0.13 9.64 2.38
CA ARG A 26 0.81 10.78 1.74
C ARG A 26 1.90 11.39 2.62
N GLN A 27 1.66 11.51 3.92
CA GLN A 27 2.65 12.04 4.86
C GLN A 27 3.83 11.08 5.02
N ASP A 28 3.53 9.78 5.16
CA ASP A 28 4.54 8.74 5.31
C ASP A 28 5.42 8.62 4.06
N LEU A 29 4.83 8.61 2.87
CA LEU A 29 5.56 8.62 1.60
C LEU A 29 6.46 9.85 1.46
N GLY A 30 5.95 11.03 1.83
CA GLY A 30 6.76 12.26 1.82
C GLY A 30 8.00 12.15 2.72
N LEU A 31 7.85 11.56 3.90
CA LEU A 31 8.97 11.29 4.80
C LEU A 31 9.94 10.25 4.22
N MET A 32 9.42 9.19 3.60
CA MET A 32 10.25 8.16 2.96
C MET A 32 11.07 8.71 1.81
N TYR A 33 10.48 9.53 0.93
CA TYR A 33 11.22 10.19 -0.16
C TYR A 33 12.29 11.15 0.36
N LEU A 34 12.00 11.89 1.44
CA LEU A 34 12.99 12.74 2.09
C LEU A 34 14.19 11.91 2.58
N MET A 35 13.93 10.80 3.28
CA MET A 35 14.98 9.92 3.78
C MET A 35 15.76 9.25 2.65
N ALA A 36 15.08 8.78 1.60
CA ALA A 36 15.71 8.17 0.43
C ALA A 36 16.67 9.15 -0.27
N GLY A 37 16.25 10.40 -0.48
CA GLY A 37 17.10 11.44 -1.06
C GLY A 37 18.30 11.79 -0.18
N LEU A 38 18.14 11.78 1.15
CA LEU A 38 19.27 11.96 2.08
C LEU A 38 20.25 10.77 2.00
N LEU A 39 19.76 9.54 1.93
CA LEU A 39 20.60 8.34 1.84
C LEU A 39 21.43 8.33 0.55
N GLU A 40 20.85 8.66 -0.60
CA GLU A 40 21.61 8.77 -1.86
C GLU A 40 22.67 9.87 -1.83
N LYS A 41 22.40 10.96 -1.12
CA LYS A 41 23.28 12.11 -1.04
C LYS A 41 24.47 11.87 -0.09
N TYR A 42 24.24 11.21 1.04
CA TYR A 42 25.25 11.05 2.09
C TYR A 42 25.94 9.69 2.11
N TRP A 43 25.40 8.68 1.43
CA TRP A 43 25.96 7.34 1.42
C TRP A 43 26.29 6.89 -0.01
N SER A 44 27.58 6.87 -0.35
CA SER A 44 28.07 6.48 -1.68
C SER A 44 27.70 5.03 -2.06
N GLU A 45 27.72 4.10 -1.10
CA GLU A 45 27.23 2.72 -1.30
C GLU A 45 25.70 2.63 -1.32
N GLY A 46 25.00 3.60 -0.73
CA GLY A 46 23.54 3.67 -0.69
C GLY A 46 22.90 3.83 -2.06
N LYS A 47 23.61 4.41 -3.04
CA LYS A 47 23.14 4.50 -4.44
C LYS A 47 22.85 3.14 -5.08
N ARG A 48 23.53 2.07 -4.66
CA ARG A 48 23.30 0.72 -5.23
C ARG A 48 21.96 0.11 -4.79
N LEU A 49 21.37 0.65 -3.73
CA LEU A 49 20.06 0.22 -3.23
C LEU A 49 18.91 0.93 -3.94
N HIS A 50 19.18 1.95 -4.76
CA HIS A 50 18.17 2.77 -5.43
C HIS A 50 17.02 3.17 -4.51
N PRO A 51 17.29 3.76 -3.32
CA PRO A 51 16.29 3.93 -2.29
C PRO A 51 15.13 4.82 -2.74
N VAL A 52 15.34 5.77 -3.66
CA VAL A 52 14.24 6.58 -4.22
C VAL A 52 13.32 5.73 -5.10
N GLU A 53 13.89 4.84 -5.92
CA GLU A 53 13.11 3.91 -6.76
C GLU A 53 12.32 2.91 -5.90
N VAL A 54 12.91 2.41 -4.82
CA VAL A 54 12.22 1.54 -3.85
C VAL A 54 11.01 2.27 -3.23
N VAL A 55 11.15 3.55 -2.87
CA VAL A 55 10.01 4.33 -2.35
C VAL A 55 8.96 4.56 -3.43
N ALA A 56 9.36 4.76 -4.69
CA ALA A 56 8.42 4.92 -5.81
C ALA A 56 7.62 3.64 -6.11
N ASP A 57 8.27 2.48 -6.05
CA ASP A 57 7.60 1.19 -6.18
C ASP A 57 6.61 0.96 -5.03
N TYR A 58 7.01 1.35 -3.82
CA TYR A 58 6.14 1.28 -2.65
C TYR A 58 4.94 2.23 -2.77
N ASP A 59 5.15 3.45 -3.26
CA ASP A 59 4.10 4.43 -3.54
C ASP A 59 3.03 3.86 -4.49
N SER A 60 3.46 3.28 -5.61
CA SER A 60 2.52 2.61 -6.53
C SER A 60 1.79 1.45 -5.84
N THR A 61 2.53 0.59 -5.15
CA THR A 61 1.98 -0.61 -4.52
C THR A 61 0.92 -0.27 -3.47
N ILE A 62 1.21 0.68 -2.58
CA ILE A 62 0.31 1.04 -1.50
C ILE A 62 -0.97 1.71 -2.02
N HIS A 63 -0.88 2.48 -3.11
CA HIS A 63 -2.07 3.05 -3.76
C HIS A 63 -2.90 2.00 -4.47
N ASP A 64 -2.28 1.00 -5.10
CA ASP A 64 -3.00 -0.13 -5.69
C ASP A 64 -3.74 -0.95 -4.61
N GLU A 65 -3.18 -1.11 -3.41
CA GLU A 65 -3.85 -1.79 -2.29
C GLU A 65 -5.07 -1.03 -1.72
N LEU A 66 -5.17 0.28 -1.94
CA LEU A 66 -6.35 1.05 -1.57
C LEU A 66 -7.53 0.80 -2.52
N ASP A 67 -7.29 0.28 -3.71
CA ASP A 67 -8.35 -0.07 -4.65
C ASP A 67 -8.88 -1.49 -4.39
N LEU A 68 -9.80 -1.57 -3.44
CA LEU A 68 -10.50 -2.82 -3.12
C LEU A 68 -11.34 -3.37 -4.30
N GLN A 69 -11.72 -2.55 -5.28
CA GLN A 69 -12.46 -3.02 -6.47
C GLN A 69 -11.54 -3.78 -7.42
N ARG A 70 -10.33 -3.26 -7.65
CA ARG A 70 -9.28 -3.99 -8.38
C ARG A 70 -8.92 -5.30 -7.72
N GLU A 71 -8.74 -5.30 -6.39
CA GLU A 71 -8.47 -6.53 -5.63
C GLU A 71 -9.60 -7.56 -5.80
N ALA A 72 -10.86 -7.12 -5.71
CA ALA A 72 -12.03 -7.98 -5.91
C ALA A 72 -12.12 -8.53 -7.35
N ALA A 73 -11.81 -7.72 -8.37
CA ALA A 73 -11.81 -8.12 -9.76
C ALA A 73 -10.76 -9.22 -10.01
N ASN A 74 -9.53 -9.04 -9.54
CA ASN A 74 -8.47 -10.03 -9.67
C ASN A 74 -8.79 -11.34 -8.92
N ALA A 75 -9.33 -11.24 -7.70
CA ALA A 75 -9.75 -12.40 -6.92
C ALA A 75 -10.89 -13.18 -7.61
N SER A 76 -11.78 -12.50 -8.34
CA SER A 76 -12.87 -13.15 -9.08
C SER A 76 -12.40 -13.94 -10.31
N GLN A 77 -11.24 -13.58 -10.89
CA GLN A 77 -10.67 -14.24 -12.08
C GLN A 77 -9.84 -15.47 -11.72
N LEU A 78 -9.28 -15.53 -10.51
CA LEU A 78 -8.50 -16.67 -9.99
C LEU A 78 -9.38 -17.82 -9.48
N ARG A 79 -10.64 -17.87 -9.90
CA ARG A 79 -11.67 -18.76 -9.37
C ARG A 79 -11.73 -20.09 -10.10
#